data_AF-A0A6J8DMA6-F1
#
_entry.id   AF-A0A6J8DMA6-F1
#
_cell.length_a   1.000
_cell.length_b   1.000
_cell.length_c   1.000
_cell.angle_alpha   90.00
_cell.angle_beta   90.00
_cell.angle_gamma   90.00
#
_symmetry.space_group_name_H-M   'P 1'
#
loop_
_entity.id
_entity.type
_entity.pdbx_description
1 polymer ?
#
loop_
_entity_poly.entity_id
_entity_poly.type
_entity_poly.pdbx_seq_one_letter_code
_entity_poly.pdbx_strand_id
1 'polypeptide(L)'
;MRLGNTTLHNLYKDIPLNSLVIFTDLDDIVRPEVLHFLKYYNCSPYPTGVEWDTFLFGFFFLDSVLYRPSSFGTIFQSPLFIRQQPLTWTIPKGGWHCRWCFSIEDIQIKLKSSPYVDLPRIADNPEKMKSYVIYEHIINGKWFLGNKRISRIEPQDIPINTPIYMRSYDWWIKHPPNKTA
;
A
#
# COMPACT_ATOMS: atom_id res chain seq x y z
N MET A 1 5.80 -10.02 5.55
CA MET A 1 6.00 -10.59 6.89
C MET A 1 4.86 -11.59 7.15
N ARG A 2 5.12 -12.91 7.12
CA ARG A 2 4.12 -13.90 7.56
C ARG A 2 4.12 -13.88 9.09
N LEU A 3 3.19 -13.15 9.68
CA LEU A 3 2.83 -13.38 11.07
C LEU A 3 2.26 -14.80 11.13
N GLY A 4 2.98 -15.75 11.72
CA GLY A 4 2.49 -17.13 11.89
C GLY A 4 1.30 -17.17 12.86
N ASN A 5 1.17 -18.24 13.66
CA ASN A 5 0.16 -18.34 14.72
C ASN A 5 0.28 -17.29 15.85
N THR A 6 1.16 -16.29 15.69
CA THR A 6 1.28 -15.15 16.59
C THR A 6 0.10 -14.21 16.35
N THR A 7 -0.84 -14.16 17.29
CA THR A 7 -1.88 -13.12 17.29
C THR A 7 -1.23 -11.74 17.37
N LEU A 8 -1.79 -10.76 16.66
CA LEU A 8 -1.41 -9.34 16.73
C LEU A 8 -1.20 -8.88 18.19
N HIS A 9 -2.04 -9.37 19.09
CA HIS A 9 -1.94 -9.13 20.54
C HIS A 9 -0.56 -9.46 21.15
N ASN A 10 0.14 -10.49 20.67
CA ASN A 10 1.47 -10.86 21.17
C ASN A 10 2.58 -9.96 20.59
N LEU A 11 2.40 -9.36 19.40
CA LEU A 11 3.38 -8.39 18.86
C LEU A 11 3.41 -7.09 19.66
N TYR A 12 2.29 -6.70 20.26
CA TYR A 12 2.17 -5.42 20.95
C TYR A 12 2.74 -5.42 22.38
N LYS A 13 2.96 -6.60 22.97
CA LYS A 13 3.41 -6.73 24.37
C LYS A 13 4.81 -6.16 24.60
N ASP A 14 5.65 -6.21 23.58
CA ASP A 14 7.05 -5.79 23.68
C ASP A 14 7.29 -4.39 23.11
N ILE A 15 6.25 -3.67 22.68
CA ILE A 15 6.39 -2.31 22.16
C ILE A 15 6.55 -1.32 23.33
N PRO A 16 7.66 -0.56 23.41
CA PRO A 16 7.88 0.40 24.48
C PRO A 16 6.75 1.43 24.58
N LEU A 17 6.48 1.88 25.81
CA LEU A 17 5.51 2.95 26.06
C LEU A 17 5.87 4.21 25.24
N ASN A 18 4.85 4.91 24.74
CA ASN A 18 4.99 6.11 23.90
C ASN A 18 5.66 5.87 22.54
N SER A 19 5.83 4.61 22.13
CA SER A 19 6.24 4.32 20.74
C SER A 19 5.13 4.70 19.78
N LEU A 20 5.52 5.30 18.66
CA LEU A 20 4.63 5.53 17.53
C LEU A 20 4.47 4.20 16.77
N VAL A 21 3.24 3.72 16.67
CA VAL A 21 2.88 2.52 15.91
C VAL A 21 2.15 2.95 14.65
N ILE A 22 2.63 2.47 13.51
CA ILE A 22 2.12 2.79 12.18
C ILE A 22 1.47 1.53 11.62
N PHE A 23 0.18 1.61 11.28
CA PHE A 23 -0.57 0.52 10.69
C PHE A 23 -1.13 0.95 9.32
N THR A 24 -0.51 0.44 8.26
CA THR A 24 -0.77 0.83 6.87
C THR A 24 -0.61 -0.38 5.95
N ASP A 25 -1.01 -0.23 4.69
CA ASP A 25 -0.65 -1.20 3.67
C ASP A 25 0.87 -1.12 3.36
N LEU A 26 1.41 -2.17 2.74
CA LEU A 26 2.84 -2.26 2.39
C LEU A 26 3.29 -1.15 1.42
N ASP A 27 2.33 -0.64 0.64
CA ASP A 27 2.44 0.38 -0.40
C ASP A 27 2.21 1.81 0.09
N ASP A 28 1.99 1.98 1.40
CA ASP A 28 1.82 3.27 2.02
C ASP A 28 3.12 3.73 2.67
N ILE A 29 3.47 5.00 2.48
CA ILE A 29 4.51 5.65 3.26
C ILE A 29 4.02 6.97 3.83
N VAL A 30 4.22 7.12 5.13
CA VAL A 30 3.95 8.36 5.85
C VAL A 30 5.05 9.38 5.56
N ARG A 31 4.66 10.65 5.38
CA ARG A 31 5.59 11.78 5.27
C ARG A 31 6.45 11.90 6.52
N PRO A 32 7.78 12.11 6.40
CA PRO A 32 8.66 12.31 7.56
C PRO A 32 8.19 13.45 8.48
N GLU A 33 7.64 14.52 7.91
CA GLU A 33 7.12 15.67 8.65
C GLU A 33 5.93 15.28 9.53
N VAL A 34 5.07 14.39 9.05
CA VAL A 34 3.94 13.85 9.82
C VAL A 34 4.44 12.97 10.96
N LEU A 35 5.43 12.13 10.73
CA LEU A 35 6.04 11.31 11.78
C LEU A 35 6.71 12.17 12.85
N HIS A 36 7.44 13.21 12.45
CA HIS A 36 8.06 14.16 13.36
C HIS A 36 7.01 14.90 14.17
N PHE A 37 5.95 15.39 13.52
CA PHE A 37 4.85 16.06 14.18
C PHE A 37 4.21 15.16 15.25
N LEU A 38 3.83 13.94 14.89
CA LEU A 38 3.18 12.99 15.81
C LEU A 38 4.10 12.54 16.95
N LYS A 39 5.41 12.39 16.69
CA LYS A 39 6.39 11.96 17.69
C LYS A 39 6.72 13.06 18.69
N TYR A 40 6.96 14.29 18.24
CA TYR A 40 7.49 15.35 19.09
C TYR A 40 6.42 16.18 19.80
N TYR A 41 5.23 16.30 19.21
CA TYR A 41 4.20 17.19 19.74
C TYR A 41 3.10 16.45 20.50
N ASN A 42 3.19 15.13 20.65
CA ASN A 42 2.25 14.29 21.40
C ASN A 42 0.77 14.60 21.10
N CYS A 43 0.48 14.93 19.83
CA CYS A 43 -0.72 15.67 19.44
C CYS A 43 -2.03 14.92 19.64
N SER A 44 -2.00 13.59 19.80
CA SER A 44 -3.24 12.84 19.99
C SER A 44 -3.02 11.52 20.73
N PRO A 45 -3.69 11.31 21.86
CA PRO A 45 -3.79 10.00 22.50
C PRO A 45 -4.81 9.10 21.77
N TYR A 46 -5.29 9.47 20.58
CA TYR A 46 -6.25 8.70 19.80
C TYR A 46 -5.66 8.27 18.45
N PRO A 47 -6.17 7.17 17.86
CA PRO A 47 -5.82 6.78 16.51
C PRO A 47 -6.02 7.94 15.53
N THR A 48 -4.95 8.27 14.82
CA THR A 48 -4.88 9.34 13.82
C THR A 48 -4.99 8.72 12.44
N GLY A 49 -5.98 9.15 11.67
CA GLY A 49 -6.10 8.78 10.27
C GLY A 49 -5.04 9.52 9.45
N VAL A 50 -4.52 8.87 8.42
CA VAL A 50 -3.68 9.55 7.42
C VAL A 50 -4.28 9.33 6.05
N GLU A 51 -4.60 10.41 5.36
CA GLU A 51 -5.04 10.35 3.97
C GLU A 51 -3.80 10.41 3.07
N TRP A 52 -3.70 9.46 2.15
CA TRP A 52 -2.56 9.37 1.25
C TRP A 52 -2.76 10.17 -0.02
N ASP A 53 -1.72 10.87 -0.46
CA ASP A 53 -1.61 11.27 -1.86
C ASP A 53 -1.45 9.98 -2.68
N THR A 54 -2.52 9.60 -3.37
CA THR A 54 -2.54 8.39 -4.18
C THR A 54 -1.91 8.67 -5.53
N PHE A 55 -0.75 8.09 -5.76
CA PHE A 55 -0.12 8.09 -7.06
C PHE A 55 -0.47 6.79 -7.76
N LEU A 56 -1.19 6.92 -8.87
CA LEU A 56 -1.60 5.80 -9.71
C LEU A 56 -0.42 5.31 -10.55
N PHE A 57 0.42 4.46 -9.95
CA PHE A 57 1.27 3.56 -10.70
C PHE A 57 0.69 2.15 -10.59
N GLY A 58 -0.12 1.78 -11.58
CA GLY A 58 -0.44 0.37 -11.82
C GLY A 58 -1.90 0.04 -12.11
N PHE A 59 -2.11 -1.25 -12.24
CA PHE A 59 -3.35 -1.93 -12.60
C PHE A 59 -4.23 -2.17 -11.36
N PHE A 60 -5.44 -2.69 -11.53
CA PHE A 60 -6.36 -2.84 -10.40
C PHE A 60 -7.18 -4.15 -10.48
N PHE A 61 -7.91 -4.53 -9.42
CA PHE A 61 -8.59 -5.84 -9.36
C PHE A 61 -10.00 -5.90 -9.95
N LEU A 62 -10.94 -5.02 -9.56
CA LEU A 62 -12.35 -5.04 -9.99
C LEU A 62 -12.79 -3.77 -10.71
N ASP A 63 -13.37 -3.85 -11.91
CA ASP A 63 -14.03 -2.73 -12.62
C ASP A 63 -15.30 -2.26 -11.86
N SER A 64 -15.10 -1.71 -10.67
CA SER A 64 -16.15 -1.33 -9.76
C SER A 64 -16.08 0.15 -9.46
N VAL A 65 -17.26 0.75 -9.39
CA VAL A 65 -17.55 2.15 -9.09
C VAL A 65 -17.14 2.54 -7.65
N LEU A 66 -16.58 1.61 -6.88
CA LEU A 66 -16.06 1.81 -5.51
C LEU A 66 -14.60 2.27 -5.49
N TYR A 67 -14.14 2.94 -6.56
CA TYR A 67 -12.85 3.61 -6.57
C TYR A 67 -12.82 4.66 -5.45
N ARG A 68 -12.06 4.38 -4.39
CA ARG A 68 -11.70 5.40 -3.41
C ARG A 68 -10.41 6.06 -3.87
N PRO A 69 -10.44 7.34 -4.30
CA PRO A 69 -9.23 8.09 -4.65
C PRO A 69 -8.29 8.23 -3.46
N SER A 70 -8.83 8.16 -2.23
CA SER A 70 -8.09 8.21 -0.98
C SER A 70 -8.00 6.83 -0.33
N SER A 71 -6.78 6.33 -0.25
CA SER A 71 -6.40 5.24 0.67
C SER A 71 -6.07 5.85 2.03
N PHE A 72 -6.31 5.12 3.12
CA PHE A 72 -6.16 5.62 4.49
C PHE A 72 -5.30 4.70 5.35
N GLY A 73 -4.37 5.28 6.09
CA GLY A 73 -3.61 4.61 7.15
C GLY A 73 -4.08 5.01 8.54
N THR A 74 -3.64 4.25 9.55
CA THR A 74 -3.86 4.61 10.96
C THR A 74 -2.53 4.64 11.71
N ILE A 75 -2.30 5.71 12.46
CA ILE A 75 -1.13 5.87 13.34
C ILE A 75 -1.62 6.10 14.77
N PHE A 76 -0.99 5.45 15.75
CA PHE A 76 -1.34 5.59 17.17
C PHE A 76 -0.12 5.44 18.06
N GLN A 77 -0.25 5.85 19.33
CA GLN A 77 0.80 5.68 20.33
C GLN A 77 0.53 4.46 21.22
N SER A 78 1.58 3.69 21.53
CA SER A 78 1.51 2.61 22.53
C SER A 78 1.22 3.19 23.93
N PRO A 79 0.31 2.59 24.73
CA PRO A 79 -0.19 1.22 24.65
C PRO A 79 -1.64 1.12 24.17
N LEU A 80 -2.14 2.12 23.43
CA LEU A 80 -3.56 2.26 23.09
C LEU A 80 -4.04 1.17 22.12
N PHE A 81 -4.21 -0.04 22.64
CA PHE A 81 -5.11 -1.03 22.09
C PHE A 81 -6.52 -0.76 22.64
N ILE A 82 -7.14 0.33 22.19
CA ILE A 82 -8.53 0.59 22.53
C ILE A 82 -9.34 0.40 21.25
N ARG A 83 -9.93 -0.79 21.15
CA ARG A 83 -11.17 -1.13 20.42
C ARG A 83 -11.70 0.00 19.54
N GLN A 84 -11.64 -0.14 18.22
CA GLN A 84 -12.49 0.59 17.25
C GLN A 84 -12.83 2.04 17.67
N GLN A 85 -11.85 2.79 18.21
CA GLN A 85 -12.08 4.19 18.50
C GLN A 85 -12.26 4.87 17.15
N PRO A 86 -13.34 5.64 16.94
CA PRO A 86 -13.50 6.35 15.69
C PRO A 86 -12.26 7.23 15.47
N LEU A 87 -11.78 7.30 14.22
CA LEU A 87 -10.71 8.22 13.86
C LEU A 87 -11.17 9.62 14.28
N THR A 88 -10.47 10.21 15.25
CA THR A 88 -10.87 11.52 15.80
C THR A 88 -10.46 12.66 14.88
N TRP A 89 -9.47 12.41 14.03
CA TRP A 89 -8.93 13.34 13.05
C TRP A 89 -8.16 12.61 11.97
N THR A 90 -8.05 13.22 10.79
CA THR A 90 -7.29 12.71 9.65
C THR A 90 -6.33 13.78 9.16
N ILE A 91 -5.07 13.41 8.93
CA ILE A 91 -4.07 14.30 8.33
C ILE A 91 -4.20 14.20 6.80
N PRO A 92 -4.66 15.27 6.12
CA PRO A 92 -4.75 15.27 4.66
C PRO A 92 -3.35 15.25 4.05
N LYS A 93 -3.18 14.52 2.94
CA LYS A 93 -1.90 14.41 2.23
C LYS A 93 -0.73 14.01 3.13
N GLY A 94 -0.98 13.18 4.14
CA GLY A 94 0.03 12.87 5.16
C GLY A 94 1.03 11.79 4.74
N GLY A 95 0.95 11.31 3.50
CA GLY A 95 1.82 10.28 2.95
C GLY A 95 1.56 10.05 1.48
N TRP A 96 2.19 9.01 0.97
CA TRP A 96 2.06 8.54 -0.40
C TRP A 96 1.51 7.12 -0.38
N HIS A 97 0.61 6.82 -1.31
CA HIS A 97 0.14 5.46 -1.58
C HIS A 97 0.51 5.09 -3.01
N CYS A 98 1.21 3.96 -3.19
CA CYS A 98 1.46 3.40 -4.51
C CYS A 98 1.16 1.90 -4.59
N ARG A 99 0.01 1.57 -5.19
CA ARG A 99 -0.53 0.20 -5.24
C ARG A 99 0.46 -0.87 -5.70
N TRP A 100 1.32 -0.56 -6.67
CA TRP A 100 2.18 -1.56 -7.33
C TRP A 100 3.60 -1.07 -7.65
N CYS A 101 4.13 -0.10 -6.89
CA CYS A 101 5.51 0.36 -7.05
C CYS A 101 6.53 -0.61 -6.44
N PHE A 102 6.42 -1.90 -6.74
CA PHE A 102 7.29 -2.94 -6.22
C PHE A 102 7.95 -3.71 -7.35
N SER A 103 8.83 -4.65 -6.96
CA SER A 103 9.28 -5.65 -7.90
C SER A 103 8.16 -6.63 -8.27
N ILE A 104 8.26 -7.32 -9.41
CA ILE A 104 7.28 -8.35 -9.77
C ILE A 104 7.21 -9.42 -8.67
N GLU A 105 8.35 -9.81 -8.12
CA GLU A 105 8.47 -10.76 -7.02
C GLU A 105 7.74 -10.26 -5.77
N ASP A 106 7.92 -8.99 -5.41
CA ASP A 106 7.25 -8.37 -4.28
C ASP A 106 5.74 -8.19 -4.51
N ILE A 107 5.32 -7.92 -5.75
CA ILE A 107 3.90 -7.91 -6.14
C ILE A 107 3.31 -9.31 -5.93
N GLN A 108 4.00 -10.37 -6.36
CA GLN A 108 3.55 -11.74 -6.11
C GLN A 108 3.45 -12.03 -4.62
N ILE A 109 4.39 -11.56 -3.80
CA ILE A 109 4.34 -11.70 -2.34
C ILE A 109 3.12 -10.98 -1.77
N LYS A 110 2.88 -9.73 -2.20
CA LYS A 110 1.72 -8.93 -1.78
C LYS A 110 0.40 -9.63 -2.14
N LEU A 111 0.28 -10.13 -3.37
CA LEU A 111 -0.88 -10.91 -3.82
C LEU A 111 -1.09 -12.17 -2.98
N LYS A 112 -0.02 -12.90 -2.66
CA LYS A 112 -0.07 -14.10 -1.79
C LYS A 112 -0.47 -13.78 -0.36
N SER A 113 -0.20 -12.56 0.11
CA SER A 113 -0.59 -12.10 1.45
C SER A 113 -2.02 -11.57 1.54
N SER A 114 -2.75 -11.48 0.41
CA SER A 114 -4.13 -11.01 0.41
C SER A 114 -5.00 -11.92 1.30
N PRO A 115 -5.80 -11.36 2.21
CA PRO A 115 -6.63 -12.12 3.12
C PRO A 115 -7.66 -12.96 2.37
N TYR A 116 -8.13 -14.04 2.99
CA TYR A 116 -9.12 -14.95 2.38
C TYR A 116 -10.45 -14.26 2.04
N VAL A 117 -10.75 -13.14 2.70
CA VAL A 117 -11.96 -12.34 2.44
C VAL A 117 -11.88 -11.52 1.15
N ASP A 118 -10.69 -11.33 0.58
CA ASP A 118 -10.49 -10.61 -0.68
C ASP A 118 -10.70 -11.55 -1.87
N LEU A 119 -11.97 -11.85 -2.16
CA LEU A 119 -12.37 -12.73 -3.25
C LEU A 119 -12.75 -11.94 -4.53
N PRO A 120 -12.32 -12.38 -5.73
CA PRO A 120 -11.44 -13.53 -5.96
C PRO A 120 -9.97 -13.21 -5.66
N ARG A 121 -9.28 -14.11 -4.95
CA ARG A 121 -7.88 -13.93 -4.62
C ARG A 121 -7.00 -14.26 -5.83
N ILE A 122 -6.32 -13.27 -6.39
CA ILE A 122 -5.49 -13.45 -7.60
C ILE A 122 -4.37 -14.47 -7.39
N ALA A 123 -3.83 -14.56 -6.18
CA ALA A 123 -2.81 -15.54 -5.84
C ALA A 123 -3.27 -17.00 -5.98
N ASP A 124 -4.57 -17.27 -6.02
CA ASP A 124 -5.11 -18.62 -6.23
C ASP A 124 -5.14 -19.03 -7.71
N ASN A 125 -4.81 -18.10 -8.62
CA ASN A 125 -4.72 -18.36 -10.05
C ASN A 125 -3.23 -18.33 -10.49
N PRO A 126 -2.60 -19.51 -10.73
CA PRO A 126 -1.20 -19.59 -11.12
C PRO A 126 -0.86 -18.83 -12.41
N GLU A 127 -1.79 -18.77 -13.37
CA GLU A 127 -1.58 -18.05 -14.63
C GLU A 127 -1.46 -16.55 -14.40
N LYS A 128 -2.28 -15.98 -13.49
CA LYS A 128 -2.21 -14.55 -13.14
C LYS A 128 -1.00 -14.19 -12.31
N MET A 129 -0.36 -15.18 -11.70
CA MET A 129 0.83 -15.00 -10.88
C MET A 129 2.13 -15.04 -11.69
N LYS A 130 2.10 -15.36 -12.99
CA LYS A 130 3.30 -15.37 -13.84
C LYS A 130 3.88 -13.98 -14.00
N SER A 131 5.21 -13.88 -13.98
CA SER A 131 5.91 -12.60 -13.99
C SER A 131 5.59 -11.76 -15.22
N TYR A 132 5.53 -12.38 -16.40
CA TYR A 132 5.17 -11.68 -17.63
C TYR A 132 3.71 -11.17 -17.62
N VAL A 133 2.79 -11.89 -16.97
CA VAL A 133 1.38 -11.46 -16.88
C VAL A 133 1.28 -10.23 -16.00
N ILE A 134 1.90 -10.27 -14.82
CA ILE A 134 1.95 -9.12 -13.90
C ILE A 134 2.59 -7.92 -14.60
N TYR A 135 3.72 -8.11 -15.29
CA TYR A 135 4.38 -7.08 -16.07
C TYR A 135 3.45 -6.45 -17.12
N GLU A 136 2.77 -7.26 -17.94
CA GLU A 136 1.83 -6.79 -18.95
C GLU A 136 0.70 -5.95 -18.32
N HIS A 137 0.24 -6.30 -17.12
CA HIS A 137 -0.75 -5.50 -16.41
C HIS A 137 -0.15 -4.15 -15.96
N ILE A 138 1.10 -4.12 -15.46
CA ILE A 138 1.80 -2.90 -15.04
C ILE A 138 1.96 -1.94 -16.22
N ILE A 139 2.49 -2.40 -17.34
CA ILE A 139 2.81 -1.52 -18.48
C ILE A 139 1.55 -0.99 -19.16
N ASN A 140 0.48 -1.79 -19.21
CA ASN A 140 -0.74 -1.41 -19.91
C ASN A 140 -1.75 -0.68 -19.02
N GLY A 141 -1.57 -0.68 -17.69
CA GLY A 141 -2.51 -0.08 -16.74
C GLY A 141 -3.91 -0.71 -16.79
N LYS A 142 -3.97 -2.04 -16.97
CA LYS A 142 -5.22 -2.81 -17.12
C LYS A 142 -5.86 -3.13 -15.76
N TRP A 143 -6.98 -3.84 -15.72
CA TRP A 143 -7.44 -4.52 -14.50
C TRP A 143 -7.11 -6.01 -14.58
N PHE A 144 -6.83 -6.69 -13.46
CA PHE A 144 -6.66 -8.15 -13.41
C PHE A 144 -7.94 -8.91 -13.77
N LEU A 145 -9.12 -8.30 -13.61
CA LEU A 145 -10.43 -8.89 -13.94
C LEU A 145 -11.19 -8.10 -15.01
N GLY A 146 -10.62 -7.05 -15.59
CA GLY A 146 -11.36 -6.13 -16.46
C GLY A 146 -10.52 -5.54 -17.60
N ASN A 147 -11.23 -5.12 -18.67
CA ASN A 147 -10.62 -4.60 -19.90
C ASN A 147 -10.42 -3.08 -19.88
N LYS A 148 -10.85 -2.40 -18.82
CA LYS A 148 -10.79 -0.94 -18.71
C LYS A 148 -9.35 -0.47 -18.51
N ARG A 149 -8.94 0.59 -19.20
CA ARG A 149 -7.64 1.22 -19.00
C ARG A 149 -7.83 2.40 -18.05
N ILE A 150 -6.94 2.55 -17.08
CA ILE A 150 -6.88 3.77 -16.28
C ILE A 150 -5.90 4.73 -16.94
N SER A 151 -6.18 6.02 -16.84
CA SER A 151 -5.26 7.07 -17.25
C SER A 151 -3.92 6.82 -16.54
N ARG A 152 -2.94 6.39 -17.32
CA ARG A 152 -1.57 6.21 -16.87
C ARG A 152 -1.05 7.57 -16.39
N ILE A 153 -0.49 7.63 -15.19
CA ILE A 153 0.36 8.77 -14.81
C ILE A 153 1.65 8.60 -15.58
N GLU A 154 1.95 9.56 -16.46
CA GLU A 154 3.21 9.52 -17.20
C GLU A 154 4.37 9.93 -16.26
N PRO A 155 5.60 9.46 -16.50
CA PRO A 155 6.75 9.75 -15.62
C PRO A 155 6.98 11.25 -15.34
N GLN A 156 6.61 12.13 -16.28
CA GLN A 156 6.70 13.58 -16.11
C GLN A 156 5.66 14.17 -15.13
N ASP A 157 4.57 13.46 -14.88
CA ASP A 157 3.48 13.89 -13.98
C ASP A 157 3.74 13.46 -12.53
N ILE A 158 4.83 12.73 -12.28
CA ILE A 158 5.25 12.29 -10.95
C ILE A 158 5.79 13.49 -10.17
N PRO A 159 5.22 13.85 -9.00
CA PRO A 159 5.76 14.94 -8.20
C PRO A 159 7.21 14.67 -7.81
N ILE A 160 8.03 15.72 -7.90
CA ILE A 160 9.47 15.64 -7.64
C ILE A 160 9.82 15.12 -6.23
N ASN A 161 8.90 15.30 -5.28
CA ASN A 161 9.03 14.84 -3.89
C ASN A 161 8.50 13.41 -3.65
N THR A 162 8.16 12.66 -4.70
CA THR A 162 7.77 11.26 -4.59
C THR A 162 9.00 10.40 -4.22
N PRO A 163 8.90 9.51 -3.23
CA PRO A 163 10.01 8.66 -2.82
C PRO A 163 10.63 7.87 -3.99
N ILE A 164 11.96 7.72 -3.99
CA ILE A 164 12.70 7.13 -5.12
C ILE A 164 12.21 5.71 -5.45
N TYR A 165 11.94 4.90 -4.43
CA TYR A 165 11.46 3.52 -4.64
C TYR A 165 10.04 3.47 -5.23
N MET A 166 9.21 4.51 -5.02
CA MET A 166 7.91 4.65 -5.69
C MET A 166 8.04 5.01 -7.18
N ARG A 167 9.25 5.33 -7.65
CA ARG A 167 9.56 5.50 -9.08
C ARG A 167 10.03 4.20 -9.74
N SER A 168 9.93 3.06 -9.06
CA SER A 168 10.31 1.73 -9.58
C SER A 168 9.61 1.36 -10.88
N TYR A 169 8.50 2.01 -11.23
CA TYR A 169 7.86 1.93 -12.53
C TYR A 169 8.83 2.10 -13.71
N ASP A 170 9.78 3.05 -13.62
CA ASP A 170 10.77 3.30 -14.66
C ASP A 170 11.75 2.14 -14.85
N TRP A 171 11.98 1.33 -13.82
CA TRP A 171 12.90 0.20 -13.86
C TRP A 171 12.35 -0.94 -14.71
N TRP A 172 11.06 -1.28 -14.53
CA TRP A 172 10.39 -2.36 -15.28
C TRP A 172 10.26 -2.04 -16.76
N ILE A 173 10.01 -0.77 -17.11
CA ILE A 173 10.01 -0.32 -18.52
C ILE A 173 11.36 -0.64 -19.19
N LYS A 174 12.46 -0.48 -18.45
CA LYS A 174 13.82 -0.69 -18.96
C LYS A 174 14.24 -2.17 -18.92
N HIS A 175 13.59 -3.01 -18.13
CA HIS A 175 13.98 -4.41 -17.89
C HIS A 175 12.75 -5.35 -17.91
N PRO A 176 12.18 -5.64 -19.10
CA PRO A 176 11.06 -6.57 -19.22
C PRO A 176 11.47 -8.00 -18.80
N PRO A 177 10.60 -8.74 -18.08
CA PRO A 177 10.83 -10.14 -17.76
C PRO A 177 10.67 -11.05 -19.00
N ASN A 178 11.39 -12.17 -19.01
CA ASN A 178 11.24 -13.19 -20.05
C ASN A 178 9.85 -13.87 -19.98
N LYS A 179 9.24 -14.12 -21.15
CA LYS A 179 7.91 -14.76 -21.26
C LYS A 179 7.87 -16.23 -20.79
N THR A 180 9.03 -16.84 -20.58
CA THR A 180 9.19 -18.25 -20.17
C THR A 180 9.31 -18.46 -18.66
N ALA A 181 9.30 -17.38 -17.86
CA ALA A 181 9.41 -17.39 -16.40
C ALA A 181 8.05 -17.26 -15.68
#